data_AF-A0AAD7D389-F1
#
_entry.id   AF-A0AAD7D389-F1
#
_cell.length_a   1.000
_cell.length_b   1.000
_cell.length_c   1.000
_cell.angle_alpha   90.00
_cell.angle_beta   90.00
_cell.angle_gamma   90.00
#
_symmetry.space_group_name_H-M   'P 1'
#
loop_
_entity.id
_entity.type
_entity.pdbx_description
1 polymer ?
#
loop_
_entity_poly.entity_id
_entity_poly.type
_entity_poly.pdbx_seq_one_letter_code
_entity_poly.pdbx_strand_id
1 'polypeptide(L)'
;MLRGESLPYKLLMPQDSSVLALLSYVDYDDEDESLGLSDFMLWYGLGKSGDGMRRGELTGINTLLSHYSASSLIPHAISFECERWRWFPTKAQETRRESKHLSRLDLLNALFDVFLNRAGSFDTTVSLVLGLVTFSDDASVELELTPVFEEFREQLEEVHAAGDTALYDALDSARQVLTNFRPDLPNLRRRIIIVSDGEDTSSEISPHEVCRSLQKGRIIVDSVQVGPKSDRVLHAISVATGGYRFSPRTSLADALSIFDLETMLYSGDRPYRSAKPLVNTERQFQAYQNFSGSNAIDIVTVDMFPPRAEHKKLKQRVKSAAISVVRPGVGDERMKRIMREIKTVVADPHPNVDVYVNDRDMSFLKIILEAPKDVENCPYKSGTFLLTCDLPAGYPRDPPEIRFVTFILHPNVSKQGKVCIAELGRLWSSDITLKEIFSMIYGILLTPDLENPLEIQASLKYYDDDGTYALAVADAVAKHASKTRAQWQEELED
;
A
#
# COMPACT_ATOMS: atom_id res chain seq x y z
N MET A 1 7.70 8.59 -42.28
CA MET A 1 9.04 7.99 -42.20
C MET A 1 10.01 9.05 -41.68
N LEU A 2 10.26 9.08 -40.38
CA LEU A 2 11.41 9.79 -39.82
C LEU A 2 12.43 8.68 -39.50
N ARG A 3 13.54 8.69 -40.22
CA ARG A 3 14.64 7.74 -40.07
C ARG A 3 15.22 7.89 -38.66
N GLY A 4 15.44 6.77 -37.99
CA GLY A 4 16.09 6.74 -36.69
C GLY A 4 17.53 7.23 -36.81
N GLU A 5 17.85 8.28 -36.06
CA GLU A 5 19.23 8.61 -35.72
C GLU A 5 19.66 7.65 -34.60
N SER A 6 20.65 6.79 -34.89
CA SER A 6 21.30 5.98 -33.85
C SER A 6 22.08 6.91 -32.94
N LEU A 7 21.70 6.96 -31.67
CA LEU A 7 22.44 7.70 -30.65
C LEU A 7 23.84 7.08 -30.46
N PRO A 8 24.89 7.90 -30.26
CA PRO A 8 26.24 7.41 -29.97
C PRO A 8 26.26 6.47 -28.75
N TYR A 9 27.05 5.41 -28.85
CA TYR A 9 27.23 4.40 -27.80
C TYR A 9 27.97 5.02 -26.61
N LYS A 10 27.75 4.52 -25.39
CA LYS A 10 28.22 5.19 -24.15
C LYS A 10 29.15 4.30 -23.37
N LEU A 11 30.23 4.89 -22.85
CA LEU A 11 31.25 4.18 -22.09
C LEU A 11 31.49 4.89 -20.75
N LEU A 12 31.24 4.16 -19.67
CA LEU A 12 31.34 4.66 -18.30
C LEU A 12 32.70 4.28 -17.71
N MET A 13 33.34 5.22 -16.99
CA MET A 13 34.56 4.98 -16.21
C MET A 13 34.28 5.06 -14.70
N PRO A 14 34.69 4.07 -13.89
CA PRO A 14 34.78 4.17 -12.45
C PRO A 14 35.84 5.21 -12.07
N GLN A 15 35.77 5.73 -10.84
CA GLN A 15 36.66 6.81 -10.36
C GLN A 15 38.16 6.48 -10.47
N ASP A 16 38.52 5.19 -10.57
CA ASP A 16 39.92 4.72 -10.52
C ASP A 16 40.44 4.16 -11.85
N SER A 17 39.80 4.49 -12.98
CA SER A 17 40.14 3.95 -14.31
C SER A 17 40.92 4.94 -15.19
N SER A 18 41.83 4.46 -16.05
CA SER A 18 42.55 5.22 -17.09
C SER A 18 41.98 5.04 -18.51
N VAL A 19 42.00 6.12 -19.29
CA VAL A 19 41.37 6.27 -20.63
C VAL A 19 41.97 5.33 -21.72
N LEU A 20 43.11 4.71 -21.46
CA LEU A 20 43.90 3.94 -22.43
C LEU A 20 43.42 2.53 -22.74
N ALA A 21 42.84 1.83 -21.77
CA ALA A 21 42.37 0.46 -21.96
C ALA A 21 41.15 0.37 -22.90
N LEU A 22 40.49 1.51 -23.11
CA LEU A 22 39.32 1.69 -23.93
C LEU A 22 39.64 1.78 -25.43
N LEU A 23 40.76 2.41 -25.77
CA LEU A 23 41.18 2.62 -27.15
C LEU A 23 41.60 1.33 -27.86
N SER A 24 42.11 0.33 -27.12
CA SER A 24 42.57 -0.93 -27.72
C SER A 24 41.46 -1.97 -27.95
N TYR A 25 40.28 -1.79 -27.35
CA TYR A 25 39.15 -2.73 -27.49
C TYR A 25 38.23 -2.36 -28.66
N VAL A 26 38.16 -1.08 -29.00
CA VAL A 26 37.43 -0.60 -30.19
C VAL A 26 38.18 -0.96 -31.49
N ASP A 27 39.49 -1.19 -31.40
CA ASP A 27 40.36 -1.52 -32.55
C ASP A 27 40.43 -3.04 -32.85
N TYR A 28 39.73 -3.91 -32.10
CA TYR A 28 39.87 -5.37 -32.22
C TYR A 28 38.59 -6.17 -32.53
N ASP A 29 37.43 -5.52 -32.64
CA ASP A 29 36.20 -6.13 -33.19
C ASP A 29 35.88 -5.50 -34.56
N ASP A 30 36.86 -5.55 -35.46
CA ASP A 30 36.74 -5.12 -36.85
C ASP A 30 36.13 -6.25 -37.71
N GLU A 31 34.96 -6.73 -37.31
CA GLU A 31 34.06 -7.49 -38.22
C GLU A 31 32.76 -6.73 -38.55
N ASP A 32 32.51 -5.57 -37.92
CA ASP A 32 31.40 -4.67 -38.25
C ASP A 32 31.95 -3.24 -38.48
N GLU A 33 32.21 -2.89 -39.75
CA GLU A 33 32.80 -1.61 -40.23
C GLU A 33 31.98 -0.33 -39.91
N SER A 34 31.14 -0.31 -38.87
CA SER A 34 30.12 0.75 -38.67
C SER A 34 30.27 1.62 -37.42
N LEU A 35 31.21 1.37 -36.51
CA LEU A 35 31.33 2.12 -35.24
C LEU A 35 32.75 2.67 -35.02
N GLY A 36 32.85 4.00 -34.85
CA GLY A 36 34.12 4.70 -34.62
C GLY A 36 34.25 5.29 -33.21
N LEU A 37 35.48 5.53 -32.74
CA LEU A 37 35.78 6.15 -31.43
C LEU A 37 35.14 7.54 -31.22
N SER A 38 34.72 8.22 -32.28
CA SER A 38 33.97 9.46 -32.26
C SER A 38 32.53 9.32 -31.77
N ASP A 39 32.02 8.09 -31.66
CA ASP A 39 30.65 7.78 -31.26
C ASP A 39 30.52 7.53 -29.75
N PHE A 40 31.53 7.87 -28.94
CA PHE A 40 31.53 7.63 -27.49
C PHE A 40 31.71 8.92 -26.66
N MET A 41 30.87 9.10 -25.64
CA MET A 41 30.95 10.21 -24.67
C MET A 41 31.40 9.74 -23.30
N LEU A 42 32.35 10.47 -22.68
CA LEU A 42 32.95 10.16 -21.39
C LEU A 42 32.37 11.03 -20.25
N TRP A 43 32.14 10.42 -19.09
CA TRP A 43 31.57 11.06 -17.89
C TRP A 43 32.47 10.81 -16.68
N TYR A 44 32.58 11.78 -15.78
CA TYR A 44 33.34 11.67 -14.53
C TYR A 44 32.52 12.11 -13.31
N GLY A 45 32.88 11.64 -12.11
CA GLY A 45 32.29 12.11 -10.84
C GLY A 45 30.82 11.74 -10.62
N LEU A 46 30.39 10.53 -11.00
CA LEU A 46 29.00 10.09 -10.83
C LEU A 46 28.63 9.80 -9.36
N GLY A 47 27.75 10.62 -8.76
CA GLY A 47 27.15 10.43 -7.43
C GLY A 47 25.68 9.98 -7.49
N LYS A 48 25.15 9.41 -6.40
CA LYS A 48 23.71 9.09 -6.27
C LYS A 48 22.91 10.39 -6.17
N SER A 49 21.73 10.46 -6.81
CA SER A 49 20.85 11.66 -6.77
C SER A 49 19.57 11.47 -5.96
N GLY A 50 19.49 10.42 -5.12
CA GLY A 50 18.35 10.14 -4.22
C GLY A 50 17.05 9.69 -4.91
N ASP A 51 16.85 9.99 -6.20
CA ASP A 51 15.68 9.60 -7.01
C ASP A 51 15.81 8.19 -7.64
N GLY A 52 16.79 7.41 -7.19
CA GLY A 52 17.16 6.12 -7.78
C GLY A 52 18.08 6.23 -9.00
N MET A 53 18.52 7.45 -9.37
CA MET A 53 19.46 7.69 -10.45
C MET A 53 20.85 8.09 -9.92
N ARG A 54 21.84 8.13 -10.82
CA ARG A 54 23.18 8.68 -10.57
C ARG A 54 23.46 9.82 -11.53
N ARG A 55 24.11 10.89 -11.06
CA ARG A 55 24.42 12.11 -11.82
C ARG A 55 25.90 12.44 -11.69
N GLY A 56 26.52 12.92 -12.76
CA GLY A 56 27.94 13.25 -12.82
C GLY A 56 28.18 14.31 -13.89
N GLU A 57 29.42 14.73 -14.07
CA GLU A 57 29.78 15.78 -15.03
C GLU A 57 30.30 15.17 -16.33
N LEU A 58 29.88 15.76 -17.45
CA LEU A 58 30.41 15.43 -18.77
C LEU A 58 31.82 16.02 -18.87
N THR A 59 32.84 15.22 -19.13
CA THR A 59 34.11 15.79 -19.60
C THR A 59 33.83 16.41 -20.96
N GLY A 60 34.03 17.73 -21.08
CA GLY A 60 33.44 18.55 -22.15
C GLY A 60 33.54 18.00 -23.58
N ILE A 61 32.63 18.49 -24.43
CA ILE A 61 32.41 18.12 -25.86
C ILE A 61 33.69 18.05 -26.74
N ASN A 62 34.82 18.60 -26.30
CA ASN A 62 36.08 18.63 -27.06
C ASN A 62 37.16 17.63 -26.63
N THR A 63 36.85 16.69 -25.74
CA THR A 63 37.76 15.55 -25.46
C THR A 63 37.38 14.36 -26.34
N LEU A 64 37.40 14.56 -27.66
CA LEU A 64 37.38 13.46 -28.61
C LEU A 64 38.67 12.66 -28.41
N LEU A 65 38.53 11.34 -28.24
CA LEU A 65 39.62 10.37 -28.17
C LEU A 65 40.56 10.40 -29.39
N SER A 66 40.17 11.08 -30.48
CA SER A 66 40.99 11.34 -31.68
C SER A 66 42.23 12.21 -31.45
N HIS A 67 42.39 12.82 -30.27
CA HIS A 67 43.61 13.56 -29.91
C HIS A 67 44.72 12.72 -29.25
N TYR A 68 44.49 11.42 -29.02
CA TYR A 68 45.51 10.52 -28.50
C TYR A 68 46.18 9.74 -29.64
N SER A 69 47.35 10.19 -30.09
CA SER A 69 48.21 9.42 -31.01
C SER A 69 49.03 8.40 -30.20
N ALA A 70 49.14 7.18 -30.73
CA ALA A 70 49.68 5.96 -30.09
C ALA A 70 51.19 5.97 -29.77
N SER A 71 51.79 7.10 -29.39
CA SER A 71 53.26 7.23 -29.25
C SER A 71 53.75 7.65 -27.86
N SER A 72 52.89 7.78 -26.84
CA SER A 72 53.40 8.21 -25.52
C SER A 72 52.55 7.79 -24.33
N LEU A 73 52.38 6.47 -24.07
CA LEU A 73 51.67 6.00 -22.87
C LEU A 73 52.41 4.85 -22.14
N ILE A 74 52.62 5.06 -20.83
CA ILE A 74 53.19 4.14 -19.81
C ILE A 74 52.01 3.47 -19.06
N PRO A 75 52.14 2.22 -18.59
CA PRO A 75 51.01 1.31 -18.34
C PRO A 75 50.38 1.52 -16.96
N HIS A 76 49.14 1.05 -16.75
CA HIS A 76 48.67 0.20 -15.63
C HIS A 76 47.12 0.02 -15.71
N ALA A 77 46.65 -1.17 -15.32
CA ALA A 77 45.42 -1.84 -15.78
C ALA A 77 44.11 -1.50 -15.01
N ILE A 78 42.97 -1.85 -15.63
CA ILE A 78 41.57 -1.71 -15.16
C ILE A 78 40.77 -2.96 -15.56
N SER A 79 39.69 -3.29 -14.84
CA SER A 79 38.61 -4.21 -15.25
C SER A 79 37.22 -3.82 -14.67
N PHE A 80 36.11 -4.36 -15.25
CA PHE A 80 34.70 -3.88 -15.22
C PHE A 80 33.61 -4.98 -15.16
N GLU A 81 32.34 -4.62 -14.82
CA GLU A 81 31.06 -5.15 -15.38
C GLU A 81 29.81 -4.21 -15.19
N CYS A 82 28.73 -4.39 -15.98
CA CYS A 82 27.72 -3.40 -16.52
C CYS A 82 26.28 -3.35 -15.91
N GLU A 83 25.51 -2.25 -16.14
CA GLU A 83 24.07 -2.24 -16.59
C GLU A 83 23.44 -0.81 -16.89
N ARG A 84 22.41 -0.79 -17.76
CA ARG A 84 21.84 0.26 -18.68
C ARG A 84 21.28 1.59 -18.11
N TRP A 85 21.66 2.79 -18.65
CA TRP A 85 20.91 4.07 -18.43
C TRP A 85 20.98 5.13 -19.57
N ARG A 86 19.90 5.91 -19.78
CA ARG A 86 19.71 6.98 -20.80
C ARG A 86 19.95 8.40 -20.23
N TRP A 87 20.28 9.38 -21.09
CA TRP A 87 20.53 10.81 -20.74
C TRP A 87 19.32 11.69 -21.08
N PHE A 88 19.11 12.77 -20.30
CA PHE A 88 18.10 13.82 -20.57
C PHE A 88 18.72 15.23 -20.41
N PRO A 89 18.54 16.15 -21.38
CA PRO A 89 18.95 17.55 -21.27
C PRO A 89 18.00 18.37 -20.38
N THR A 90 18.45 19.57 -20.02
CA THR A 90 17.88 20.58 -19.10
C THR A 90 16.40 20.97 -19.28
N LYS A 91 15.71 20.50 -20.32
CA LYS A 91 14.22 20.45 -20.40
C LYS A 91 13.62 19.27 -19.61
N ALA A 92 14.44 18.53 -18.85
CA ALA A 92 14.09 17.31 -18.15
C ALA A 92 12.89 17.45 -17.19
N GLN A 93 12.55 18.63 -16.69
CA GLN A 93 11.33 18.82 -15.91
C GLN A 93 10.06 18.82 -16.78
N GLU A 94 10.09 19.45 -17.95
CA GLU A 94 8.99 19.43 -18.92
C GLU A 94 8.86 18.04 -19.56
N THR A 95 9.98 17.41 -19.91
CA THR A 95 9.98 16.05 -20.44
C THR A 95 9.74 14.99 -19.35
N ARG A 96 9.96 15.27 -18.05
CA ARG A 96 9.54 14.40 -16.92
C ARG A 96 8.02 14.27 -16.88
N ARG A 97 7.30 15.40 -17.02
CA ARG A 97 5.84 15.40 -17.17
C ARG A 97 5.36 14.59 -18.38
N GLU A 98 6.18 14.53 -19.44
CA GLU A 98 5.86 13.80 -20.67
C GLU A 98 6.40 12.35 -20.70
N SER A 99 7.23 11.95 -19.72
CA SER A 99 7.85 10.62 -19.67
C SER A 99 6.91 9.60 -19.03
N LYS A 100 6.69 8.46 -19.70
CA LYS A 100 5.83 7.35 -19.22
C LYS A 100 6.39 6.58 -18.00
N HIS A 101 7.49 7.03 -17.40
CA HIS A 101 8.14 6.35 -16.27
C HIS A 101 8.15 7.27 -15.04
N LEU A 102 7.42 6.89 -14.01
CA LEU A 102 7.36 7.60 -12.73
C LEU A 102 8.70 7.47 -11.98
N SER A 103 9.19 8.57 -11.42
CA SER A 103 10.33 8.54 -10.50
C SER A 103 9.93 7.96 -9.14
N ARG A 104 10.92 7.63 -8.28
CA ARG A 104 10.64 7.17 -6.90
C ARG A 104 9.89 8.20 -6.07
N LEU A 105 10.12 9.49 -6.34
CA LEU A 105 9.44 10.59 -5.66
C LEU A 105 8.01 10.75 -6.16
N ASP A 106 7.78 10.61 -7.48
CA ASP A 106 6.42 10.59 -8.04
C ASP A 106 5.61 9.41 -7.50
N LEU A 107 6.26 8.25 -7.31
CA LEU A 107 5.68 7.09 -6.63
C LEU A 107 5.31 7.43 -5.18
N LEU A 108 6.19 8.09 -4.43
CA LEU A 108 5.95 8.48 -3.04
C LEU A 108 4.75 9.44 -2.95
N ASN A 109 4.67 10.45 -3.81
CA ASN A 109 3.53 11.37 -3.89
C ASN A 109 2.23 10.60 -4.16
N ALA A 110 2.23 9.73 -5.18
CA ALA A 110 1.06 8.91 -5.49
C ALA A 110 0.62 7.99 -4.34
N LEU A 111 1.56 7.42 -3.58
CA LEU A 111 1.26 6.56 -2.43
C LEU A 111 0.57 7.34 -1.31
N PHE A 112 1.10 8.51 -0.96
CA PHE A 112 0.51 9.35 0.07
C PHE A 112 -0.80 10.00 -0.39
N ASP A 113 -0.96 10.32 -1.67
CA ASP A 113 -2.24 10.78 -2.20
C ASP A 113 -3.34 9.74 -2.02
N VAL A 114 -3.06 8.47 -2.35
CA VAL A 114 -4.01 7.36 -2.11
C VAL A 114 -4.31 7.22 -0.62
N PHE A 115 -3.28 7.29 0.23
CA PHE A 115 -3.45 7.22 1.68
C PHE A 115 -4.36 8.32 2.23
N LEU A 116 -4.14 9.57 1.81
CA LEU A 116 -4.92 10.73 2.26
C LEU A 116 -6.36 10.68 1.75
N ASN A 117 -6.56 10.35 0.48
CA ASN A 117 -7.90 10.21 -0.11
C ASN A 117 -8.71 9.13 0.61
N ARG A 118 -8.05 8.00 0.93
CA ARG A 118 -8.64 6.94 1.76
C ARG A 118 -8.91 7.42 3.17
N ALA A 119 -7.96 8.07 3.84
CA ALA A 119 -8.15 8.58 5.20
C ALA A 119 -9.38 9.51 5.30
N GLY A 120 -9.52 10.45 4.36
CA GLY A 120 -10.67 11.35 4.29
C GLY A 120 -12.01 10.63 4.06
N SER A 121 -12.00 9.51 3.34
CA SER A 121 -13.20 8.70 3.10
C SER A 121 -13.66 7.90 4.33
N PHE A 122 -12.77 7.68 5.31
CA PHE A 122 -13.04 6.92 6.54
C PHE A 122 -13.20 7.81 7.78
N ASP A 123 -13.14 9.14 7.61
CA ASP A 123 -12.92 10.15 8.65
C ASP A 123 -14.04 10.26 9.71
N THR A 124 -15.17 9.58 9.55
CA THR A 124 -16.22 9.58 10.58
C THR A 124 -15.81 8.88 11.89
N THR A 125 -14.69 8.14 11.92
CA THR A 125 -14.27 7.33 13.09
C THR A 125 -12.84 7.56 13.59
N VAL A 126 -11.92 8.15 12.80
CA VAL A 126 -10.50 8.22 13.14
C VAL A 126 -9.97 9.65 13.04
N SER A 127 -9.76 10.32 14.17
CA SER A 127 -9.01 11.58 14.20
C SER A 127 -7.54 11.32 13.85
N LEU A 128 -7.18 11.57 12.58
CA LEU A 128 -5.83 11.40 12.06
C LEU A 128 -5.08 12.74 12.09
N VAL A 129 -3.82 12.69 12.53
CA VAL A 129 -2.89 13.82 12.52
C VAL A 129 -1.60 13.34 11.87
N LEU A 130 -1.05 14.14 10.96
CA LEU A 130 0.09 13.77 10.12
C LEU A 130 1.21 14.80 10.25
N GLY A 131 2.45 14.34 10.08
CA GLY A 131 3.63 15.17 10.03
C GLY A 131 4.61 14.57 9.04
N LEU A 132 5.55 15.38 8.56
CA LEU A 132 6.50 15.00 7.51
C LEU A 132 7.93 15.20 8.01
N VAL A 133 8.71 14.13 7.93
CA VAL A 133 10.15 14.16 8.17
C VAL A 133 10.83 13.63 6.92
N THR A 134 11.75 14.41 6.38
CA THR A 134 12.57 14.06 5.22
C THR A 134 13.99 13.78 5.69
N PHE A 135 14.76 13.13 4.82
CA PHE A 135 16.17 12.87 5.08
C PHE A 135 16.98 12.88 3.79
N SER A 136 18.18 13.42 3.92
CA SER A 136 19.26 13.38 2.93
C SER A 136 20.57 13.16 3.70
N ASP A 137 21.53 14.07 3.57
CA ASP A 137 22.74 14.11 4.40
C ASP A 137 22.37 14.22 5.89
N ASP A 138 21.32 15.01 6.18
CA ASP A 138 20.74 15.24 7.50
C ASP A 138 19.23 14.93 7.49
N ALA A 139 18.65 14.77 8.68
CA ALA A 139 17.21 14.64 8.89
C ALA A 139 16.55 15.99 9.19
N SER A 140 15.42 16.30 8.53
CA SER A 140 14.67 17.53 8.74
C SER A 140 13.18 17.27 8.96
N VAL A 141 12.60 18.01 9.92
CA VAL A 141 11.14 18.04 10.15
C VAL A 141 10.58 19.14 9.25
N GLU A 142 9.98 18.75 8.12
CA GLU A 142 9.36 19.70 7.18
C GLU A 142 7.96 20.13 7.65
N LEU A 143 7.24 19.21 8.30
CA LEU A 143 5.90 19.48 8.80
C LEU A 143 5.68 18.88 10.19
N GLU A 144 5.36 19.76 11.13
CA GLU A 144 4.87 19.38 12.45
C GLU A 144 3.49 18.70 12.37
N LEU A 145 3.09 18.01 13.44
CA LEU A 145 1.84 17.25 13.45
C LEU A 145 0.59 18.15 13.28
N THR A 146 -0.10 17.99 12.16
CA THR A 146 -1.31 18.75 11.76
C THR A 146 -2.47 17.83 11.36
N PRO A 147 -3.73 18.17 11.69
CA PRO A 147 -4.90 17.49 11.15
C PRO A 147 -5.25 17.94 9.72
N VAL A 148 -4.54 18.94 9.18
CA VAL A 148 -4.83 19.53 7.87
C VAL A 148 -4.10 18.76 6.77
N PHE A 149 -4.83 17.93 6.03
CA PHE A 149 -4.22 17.07 4.99
C PHE A 149 -3.63 17.87 3.82
N GLU A 150 -4.17 19.04 3.51
CA GLU A 150 -3.65 19.88 2.42
C GLU A 150 -2.27 20.46 2.74
N GLU A 151 -2.00 20.85 3.99
CA GLU A 151 -0.65 21.27 4.42
C GLU A 151 0.37 20.13 4.20
N PHE A 152 -0.03 18.89 4.47
CA PHE A 152 0.80 17.73 4.21
C PHE A 152 1.05 17.51 2.72
N ARG A 153 0.04 17.69 1.86
CA ARG A 153 0.20 17.56 0.40
C ARG A 153 1.17 18.61 -0.15
N GLU A 154 0.97 19.87 0.22
CA GLU A 154 1.83 20.98 -0.23
C GLU A 154 3.29 20.72 0.15
N GLN A 155 3.55 20.34 1.41
CA GLN A 155 4.91 20.03 1.86
C GLN A 155 5.51 18.78 1.19
N LEU A 156 4.68 17.78 0.88
CA LEU A 156 5.14 16.58 0.18
C LEU A 156 5.57 16.88 -1.26
N GLU A 157 4.87 17.77 -1.97
CA GLU A 157 5.22 18.18 -3.34
C GLU A 157 6.54 18.95 -3.41
N GLU A 158 6.91 19.65 -2.33
CA GLU A 158 8.17 20.40 -2.21
C GLU A 158 9.38 19.51 -1.91
N VAL A 159 9.17 18.24 -1.53
CA VAL A 159 10.28 17.33 -1.22
C VAL A 159 11.14 17.08 -2.46
N HIS A 160 12.45 17.16 -2.26
CA HIS A 160 13.44 16.89 -3.30
C HIS A 160 14.44 15.85 -2.84
N ALA A 161 14.72 14.86 -3.70
CA ALA A 161 15.74 13.87 -3.41
C ALA A 161 17.14 14.45 -3.69
N ALA A 162 18.01 14.45 -2.68
CA ALA A 162 19.40 14.87 -2.75
C ALA A 162 20.22 14.18 -1.63
N GLY A 163 21.55 14.22 -1.72
CA GLY A 163 22.45 13.80 -0.63
C GLY A 163 22.58 12.30 -0.37
N ASP A 164 23.19 11.99 0.78
CA ASP A 164 23.28 10.70 1.45
C ASP A 164 21.95 10.33 2.15
N THR A 165 21.95 9.31 3.01
CA THR A 165 20.75 8.85 3.70
C THR A 165 20.98 8.80 5.22
N ALA A 166 20.42 9.77 5.95
CA ALA A 166 20.36 9.82 7.42
C ALA A 166 19.05 9.22 7.97
N LEU A 167 18.80 7.94 7.66
CA LEU A 167 17.54 7.24 7.93
C LEU A 167 17.22 7.12 9.43
N TYR A 168 18.22 6.77 10.24
CA TYR A 168 18.03 6.51 11.67
C TYR A 168 17.87 7.82 12.46
N ASP A 169 18.55 8.88 12.05
CA ASP A 169 18.39 10.21 12.64
C ASP A 169 17.00 10.80 12.32
N ALA A 170 16.46 10.50 11.13
CA ALA A 170 15.08 10.84 10.78
C ALA A 170 14.05 10.07 11.61
N LEU A 171 14.28 8.77 11.86
CA LEU A 171 13.44 7.99 12.76
C LEU A 171 13.46 8.56 14.19
N ASP A 172 14.60 9.02 14.69
CA ASP A 172 14.68 9.66 16.00
C ASP A 172 13.99 11.04 16.01
N SER A 173 14.15 11.83 14.96
CA SER A 173 13.47 13.13 14.81
C SER A 173 11.95 12.96 14.80
N ALA A 174 11.42 12.00 14.02
CA ALA A 174 10.01 11.65 14.01
C ALA A 174 9.53 11.13 15.40
N ARG A 175 10.36 10.35 16.10
CA ARG A 175 10.07 9.93 17.49
C ARG A 175 9.94 11.13 18.41
N GLN A 176 10.80 12.15 18.30
CA GLN A 176 10.74 13.35 19.12
C GLN A 176 9.44 14.12 18.88
N VAL A 177 9.09 14.38 17.61
CA VAL A 177 7.81 15.02 17.22
C VAL A 177 6.62 14.28 17.83
N LEU A 178 6.53 12.96 17.64
CA LEU A 178 5.44 12.12 18.16
C LEU A 178 5.41 12.05 19.71
N THR A 179 6.56 12.13 20.37
CA THR A 179 6.66 12.07 21.82
C THR A 179 6.32 13.41 22.47
N ASN A 180 6.66 14.52 21.81
CA ASN A 180 6.36 15.87 22.26
C ASN A 180 4.89 16.24 22.01
N PHE A 181 4.26 15.61 21.02
CA PHE A 181 2.83 15.75 20.79
C PHE A 181 2.02 15.21 21.99
N ARG A 182 1.26 16.12 22.61
CA ARG A 182 0.44 15.87 23.80
C ARG A 182 -1.00 16.33 23.51
N PRO A 183 -1.75 15.61 22.66
CA PRO A 183 -3.13 15.96 22.40
C PRO A 183 -4.03 15.45 23.53
N ASP A 184 -5.17 16.11 23.72
CA ASP A 184 -6.27 15.63 24.56
C ASP A 184 -7.08 14.53 23.84
N LEU A 185 -6.40 13.47 23.37
CA LEU A 185 -7.01 12.38 22.62
C LEU A 185 -6.92 11.05 23.38
N PRO A 186 -8.06 10.45 23.77
CA PRO A 186 -8.06 9.12 24.37
C PRO A 186 -7.60 8.08 23.34
N ASN A 187 -6.73 7.14 23.76
CA ASN A 187 -6.24 6.03 22.93
C ASN A 187 -5.37 6.43 21.71
N LEU A 188 -4.63 7.54 21.79
CA LEU A 188 -3.67 7.94 20.75
C LEU A 188 -2.65 6.82 20.45
N ARG A 189 -2.52 6.47 19.17
CA ARG A 189 -1.50 5.54 18.67
C ARG A 189 -0.43 6.29 17.91
N ARG A 190 0.83 6.11 18.31
CA ARG A 190 1.99 6.71 17.63
C ARG A 190 2.55 5.74 16.61
N ARG A 191 2.80 6.26 15.41
CA ARG A 191 3.22 5.45 14.28
C ARG A 191 4.07 6.27 13.33
N ILE A 192 5.07 5.61 12.75
CA ILE A 192 5.90 6.12 11.67
C ILE A 192 5.69 5.18 10.48
N ILE A 193 5.42 5.74 9.30
CA ILE A 193 5.44 5.03 8.03
C ILE A 193 6.69 5.52 7.30
N ILE A 194 7.60 4.61 6.99
CA ILE A 194 8.85 4.95 6.31
C ILE A 194 8.88 4.30 4.93
N VAL A 195 9.13 5.14 3.92
CA VAL A 195 9.27 4.75 2.53
C VAL A 195 10.71 5.00 2.14
N SER A 196 11.50 3.95 1.93
CA SER A 196 12.95 4.06 1.67
C SER A 196 13.46 2.81 0.96
N ASP A 197 14.59 2.90 0.25
CA ASP A 197 15.30 1.70 -0.22
C ASP A 197 16.15 1.04 0.89
N GLY A 198 16.25 1.68 2.06
CA GLY A 198 16.82 1.13 3.29
C GLY A 198 18.34 1.21 3.40
N GLU A 199 19.04 1.87 2.47
CA GLU A 199 20.48 2.12 2.61
C GLU A 199 20.70 3.40 3.43
N ASP A 200 21.00 3.24 4.71
CA ASP A 200 21.52 4.32 5.56
C ASP A 200 23.03 4.49 5.34
N THR A 201 23.48 5.73 5.11
CA THR A 201 24.90 6.03 4.82
C THR A 201 25.50 7.12 5.69
N SER A 202 24.68 7.96 6.33
CA SER A 202 25.15 9.14 7.07
C SER A 202 24.64 9.28 8.50
N SER A 203 23.78 8.37 9.01
CA SER A 203 23.23 8.54 10.35
C SER A 203 24.30 8.45 11.45
N GLU A 204 24.19 9.31 12.46
CA GLU A 204 25.00 9.24 13.68
C GLU A 204 24.48 8.19 14.66
N ILE A 205 23.15 8.05 14.77
CA ILE A 205 22.51 7.12 15.70
C ILE A 205 22.55 5.69 15.16
N SER A 206 22.93 4.75 16.03
CA SER A 206 22.98 3.34 15.63
C SER A 206 21.58 2.70 15.55
N PRO A 207 21.37 1.68 14.69
CA PRO A 207 20.08 1.02 14.51
C PRO A 207 19.44 0.48 15.79
N HIS A 208 20.24 -0.10 16.69
CA HIS A 208 19.74 -0.70 17.92
C HIS A 208 19.36 0.36 18.97
N GLU A 209 19.99 1.54 18.95
CA GLU A 209 19.67 2.67 19.82
C GLU A 209 18.36 3.33 19.40
N VAL A 210 18.19 3.65 18.11
CA VAL A 210 16.93 4.21 17.61
C VAL A 210 15.77 3.23 17.84
N CYS A 211 15.99 1.94 17.57
CA CYS A 211 15.00 0.89 17.82
C CYS A 211 14.57 0.83 19.29
N ARG A 212 15.51 0.90 20.23
CA ARG A 212 15.22 0.94 21.68
C ARG A 212 14.36 2.15 22.04
N SER A 213 14.72 3.32 21.52
CA SER A 213 14.01 4.57 21.79
C SER A 213 12.58 4.54 21.26
N LEU A 214 12.38 4.00 20.06
CA LEU A 214 11.05 3.77 19.47
C LEU A 214 10.19 2.80 20.31
N GLN A 215 10.76 1.67 20.74
CA GLN A 215 10.07 0.71 21.61
C GLN A 215 9.66 1.32 22.95
N LYS A 216 10.54 2.10 23.59
CA LYS A 216 10.23 2.83 24.83
C LYS A 216 9.11 3.86 24.64
N GLY A 217 9.08 4.54 23.50
CA GLY A 217 8.03 5.48 23.12
C GLY A 217 6.69 4.83 22.72
N ARG A 218 6.65 3.48 22.64
CA ARG A 218 5.52 2.71 22.10
C ARG A 218 5.13 3.19 20.69
N ILE A 219 6.13 3.46 19.86
CA ILE A 219 5.95 3.92 18.48
C ILE A 219 6.09 2.72 17.55
N ILE A 220 5.08 2.51 16.71
CA ILE A 220 5.08 1.47 15.68
C ILE A 220 5.79 2.02 14.44
N VAL A 221 6.72 1.27 13.85
CA VAL A 221 7.35 1.62 12.57
C VAL A 221 6.89 0.65 11.51
N ASP A 222 6.23 1.14 10.47
CA ASP A 222 5.95 0.36 9.26
C ASP A 222 6.92 0.77 8.16
N SER A 223 7.56 -0.21 7.54
CA SER A 223 8.50 0.01 6.45
C SER A 223 7.90 -0.42 5.12
N VAL A 224 7.93 0.46 4.13
CA VAL A 224 7.65 0.18 2.72
C VAL A 224 8.95 0.33 1.95
N GLN A 225 9.55 -0.79 1.59
CA GLN A 225 10.85 -0.78 0.96
C GLN A 225 10.73 -0.59 -0.56
N VAL A 226 11.23 0.54 -1.07
CA VAL A 226 11.15 0.90 -2.50
C VAL A 226 12.50 0.71 -3.16
N GLY A 227 12.76 -0.46 -3.74
CA GLY A 227 14.01 -0.72 -4.45
C GLY A 227 14.34 -2.20 -4.57
N PRO A 228 15.37 -2.56 -5.37
CA PRO A 228 15.68 -3.96 -5.66
C PRO A 228 16.42 -4.68 -4.54
N LYS A 229 17.06 -3.96 -3.62
CA LYS A 229 17.83 -4.54 -2.51
C LYS A 229 16.90 -4.75 -1.33
N SER A 230 17.10 -5.82 -0.56
CA SER A 230 16.41 -6.01 0.72
C SER A 230 17.28 -5.52 1.87
N ASP A 231 16.85 -4.49 2.60
CA ASP A 231 17.51 -4.05 3.82
C ASP A 231 16.95 -4.82 5.01
N ARG A 232 17.83 -5.52 5.74
CA ARG A 232 17.44 -6.28 6.92
C ARG A 232 17.33 -5.41 8.15
N VAL A 233 17.95 -4.23 8.16
CA VAL A 233 18.01 -3.33 9.31
C VAL A 233 16.67 -2.63 9.49
N LEU A 234 16.18 -1.95 8.46
CA LEU A 234 14.87 -1.29 8.48
C LEU A 234 13.75 -2.29 8.80
N HIS A 235 13.81 -3.48 8.19
CA HIS A 235 12.90 -4.58 8.52
C HIS A 235 12.99 -5.01 9.98
N ALA A 236 14.19 -5.10 10.57
CA ALA A 236 14.34 -5.45 11.98
C ALA A 236 13.69 -4.43 12.92
N ILE A 237 13.79 -3.14 12.61
CA ILE A 237 13.13 -2.06 13.37
C ILE A 237 11.61 -2.25 13.33
N SER A 238 11.03 -2.48 12.15
CA SER A 238 9.59 -2.75 12.01
C SER A 238 9.14 -3.98 12.79
N VAL A 239 9.92 -5.08 12.78
CA VAL A 239 9.61 -6.27 13.60
C VAL A 239 9.64 -5.95 15.09
N ALA A 240 10.71 -5.31 15.56
CA ALA A 240 10.93 -5.03 16.97
C ALA A 240 9.86 -4.08 17.54
N THR A 241 9.36 -3.16 16.72
CA THR A 241 8.28 -2.21 17.08
C THR A 241 6.87 -2.75 16.82
N GLY A 242 6.74 -3.91 16.15
CA GLY A 242 5.47 -4.56 15.86
C GLY A 242 4.73 -4.00 14.63
N GLY A 243 5.41 -3.25 13.77
CA GLY A 243 4.85 -2.74 12.52
C GLY A 243 4.91 -3.73 11.35
N TYR A 244 4.41 -3.27 10.21
CA TYR A 244 4.38 -3.97 8.94
C TYR A 244 5.67 -3.79 8.14
N ARG A 245 5.92 -4.75 7.25
CA ARG A 245 7.11 -4.80 6.40
C ARG A 245 6.75 -5.13 4.97
N PHE A 246 6.59 -4.11 4.15
CA PHE A 246 6.28 -4.31 2.75
C PHE A 246 7.54 -4.16 1.89
N SER A 247 7.64 -5.01 0.88
CA SER A 247 8.65 -4.92 -0.17
C SER A 247 7.91 -5.16 -1.49
N PRO A 248 7.27 -4.11 -2.07
CA PRO A 248 6.61 -4.21 -3.37
C PRO A 248 7.63 -4.66 -4.42
N ARG A 249 7.37 -5.79 -5.07
CA ARG A 249 8.40 -6.52 -5.81
C ARG A 249 8.69 -5.95 -7.20
N THR A 250 7.73 -5.34 -7.89
CA THR A 250 7.94 -5.01 -9.31
C THR A 250 6.99 -3.96 -9.94
N SER A 251 5.97 -3.44 -9.25
CA SER A 251 5.07 -2.45 -9.86
C SER A 251 4.54 -1.38 -8.89
N LEU A 252 4.25 -0.19 -9.43
CA LEU A 252 3.50 0.87 -8.73
C LEU A 252 2.18 0.35 -8.18
N ALA A 253 1.48 -0.50 -8.94
CA ALA A 253 0.19 -1.07 -8.53
C ALA A 253 0.29 -1.87 -7.22
N ASP A 254 1.40 -2.60 -7.01
CA ASP A 254 1.64 -3.34 -5.77
C ASP A 254 1.85 -2.38 -4.59
N ALA A 255 2.57 -1.28 -4.83
CA ALA A 255 2.80 -0.24 -3.82
C ALA A 255 1.49 0.47 -3.42
N LEU A 256 0.68 0.88 -4.41
CA LEU A 256 -0.62 1.50 -4.16
C LEU A 256 -1.55 0.55 -3.39
N SER A 257 -1.56 -0.74 -3.76
CA SER A 257 -2.34 -1.78 -3.09
C SER A 257 -2.02 -1.92 -1.59
N ILE A 258 -0.80 -1.55 -1.16
CA ILE A 258 -0.42 -1.54 0.26
C ILE A 258 -1.12 -0.39 1.00
N PHE A 259 -1.09 0.82 0.43
CA PHE A 259 -1.70 2.00 1.05
C PHE A 259 -3.23 1.99 0.99
N ASP A 260 -3.82 1.14 0.12
CA ASP A 260 -5.26 0.85 0.09
C ASP A 260 -5.75 -0.02 1.27
N LEU A 261 -4.86 -0.64 2.04
CA LEU A 261 -5.24 -1.49 3.18
C LEU A 261 -5.80 -0.63 4.34
N GLU A 262 -6.96 -1.01 4.87
CA GLU A 262 -7.55 -0.44 6.09
C GLU A 262 -6.60 -0.55 7.29
N THR A 263 -5.86 -1.66 7.40
CA THR A 263 -4.84 -1.86 8.43
C THR A 263 -3.57 -1.01 8.22
N MET A 264 -3.38 -0.48 7.01
CA MET A 264 -2.39 0.55 6.72
C MET A 264 -2.90 1.94 7.03
N LEU A 265 -4.20 2.22 6.95
CA LEU A 265 -4.77 3.49 7.42
C LEU A 265 -4.80 3.54 8.95
N TYR A 266 -5.40 2.54 9.58
CA TYR A 266 -5.57 2.47 11.02
C TYR A 266 -4.96 1.21 11.64
N SER A 267 -3.91 1.41 12.44
CA SER A 267 -3.21 0.30 13.11
C SER A 267 -4.05 -0.40 14.20
N GLY A 268 -5.16 0.19 14.63
CA GLY A 268 -6.10 -0.43 15.58
C GLY A 268 -6.86 -1.62 15.02
N ASP A 269 -6.99 -1.67 13.71
CA ASP A 269 -7.66 -2.75 12.99
C ASP A 269 -6.73 -3.95 12.73
N ARG A 270 -5.47 -3.88 13.20
CA ARG A 270 -4.53 -4.99 13.04
C ARG A 270 -4.80 -6.10 14.05
N PRO A 271 -4.65 -7.38 13.65
CA PRO A 271 -4.56 -8.48 14.59
C PRO A 271 -3.45 -8.24 15.61
N TYR A 272 -3.63 -8.73 16.83
CA TYR A 272 -2.65 -8.57 17.88
C TYR A 272 -1.30 -9.18 17.47
N ARG A 273 -0.27 -8.33 17.39
CA ARG A 273 1.13 -8.76 17.26
C ARG A 273 1.75 -8.80 18.65
N SER A 274 2.37 -9.93 19.01
CA SER A 274 3.00 -10.09 20.31
C SER A 274 4.08 -9.04 20.54
N ALA A 275 4.04 -8.38 21.70
CA ALA A 275 5.07 -7.45 22.10
C ALA A 275 6.44 -8.13 22.07
N LYS A 276 7.41 -7.45 21.45
CA LYS A 276 8.77 -7.97 21.33
C LYS A 276 9.62 -7.49 22.52
N PRO A 277 10.59 -8.31 22.98
CA PRO A 277 11.54 -7.87 23.99
C PRO A 277 12.25 -6.57 23.61
N LEU A 278 12.48 -5.71 24.61
CA LEU A 278 13.20 -4.46 24.43
C LEU A 278 14.64 -4.74 23.96
N VAL A 279 15.04 -4.07 22.88
CA VAL A 279 16.39 -4.11 22.34
C VAL A 279 17.32 -3.26 23.21
N ASN A 280 18.25 -3.89 23.94
CA ASN A 280 19.24 -3.22 24.80
C ASN A 280 20.68 -3.32 24.28
N THR A 281 20.94 -4.16 23.29
CA THR A 281 22.27 -4.33 22.71
C THR A 281 22.17 -4.60 21.21
N GLU A 282 23.24 -4.30 20.47
CA GLU A 282 23.37 -4.63 19.05
C GLU A 282 23.10 -6.13 18.79
N ARG A 283 23.62 -7.02 19.64
CA ARG A 283 23.39 -8.46 19.53
C ARG A 283 21.91 -8.84 19.63
N GLN A 284 21.14 -8.16 20.49
CA GLN A 284 19.70 -8.38 20.57
C GLN A 284 18.98 -7.86 19.32
N PHE A 285 19.46 -6.75 18.74
CA PHE A 285 18.91 -6.20 17.50
C PHE A 285 19.15 -7.12 16.30
N GLN A 286 20.35 -7.70 16.18
CA GLN A 286 20.70 -8.66 15.12
C GLN A 286 19.80 -9.90 15.09
N ALA A 287 19.23 -10.30 16.24
CA ALA A 287 18.24 -11.38 16.28
C ALA A 287 16.97 -11.04 15.48
N TYR A 288 16.60 -9.77 15.38
CA TYR A 288 15.47 -9.31 14.58
C TYR A 288 15.80 -9.18 13.09
N GLN A 289 17.05 -8.94 12.72
CA GLN A 289 17.49 -8.92 11.31
C GLN A 289 17.40 -10.30 10.66
N ASN A 290 17.66 -11.35 11.44
CA ASN A 290 17.57 -12.74 11.00
C ASN A 290 16.20 -13.36 11.34
N PHE A 291 15.20 -12.54 11.67
CA PHE A 291 13.88 -13.02 12.05
C PHE A 291 13.15 -13.63 10.86
N SER A 292 13.15 -14.96 10.80
CA SER A 292 12.45 -15.79 9.81
C SER A 292 11.10 -16.33 10.32
N GLY A 293 10.53 -15.71 11.38
CA GLY A 293 9.22 -16.12 11.89
C GLY A 293 8.08 -15.83 10.90
N SER A 294 6.87 -16.31 11.22
CA SER A 294 5.64 -15.94 10.49
C SER A 294 5.56 -14.41 10.37
N ASN A 295 5.36 -13.90 9.15
CA ASN A 295 5.38 -12.48 8.76
C ASN A 295 6.78 -11.88 8.52
N ALA A 296 7.75 -12.68 8.02
CA ALA A 296 9.07 -12.23 7.53
C ALA A 296 8.98 -11.02 6.58
N ILE A 297 7.95 -11.00 5.73
CA ILE A 297 7.54 -9.88 4.88
C ILE A 297 6.02 -9.90 4.86
N ASP A 298 5.39 -8.74 5.03
CA ASP A 298 3.97 -8.55 4.81
C ASP A 298 3.74 -8.45 3.29
N ILE A 299 3.05 -9.43 2.74
CA ILE A 299 2.81 -9.56 1.30
C ILE A 299 1.46 -8.94 0.97
N VAL A 300 1.38 -8.18 -0.12
CA VAL A 300 0.11 -7.73 -0.70
C VAL A 300 0.06 -8.19 -2.16
N THR A 301 -0.89 -9.05 -2.45
CA THR A 301 -1.30 -9.44 -3.79
C THR A 301 -2.81 -9.18 -3.94
N VAL A 302 -3.41 -9.70 -5.01
CA VAL A 302 -4.87 -9.62 -5.21
C VAL A 302 -5.63 -10.21 -4.02
N ASP A 303 -5.23 -11.40 -3.55
CA ASP A 303 -5.99 -12.19 -2.58
C ASP A 303 -5.16 -12.65 -1.36
N MET A 304 -3.91 -12.18 -1.22
CA MET A 304 -3.11 -12.34 -0.01
C MET A 304 -2.67 -10.97 0.49
N PHE A 305 -3.03 -10.64 1.73
CA PHE A 305 -2.67 -9.38 2.37
C PHE A 305 -2.70 -9.55 3.90
N PRO A 306 -2.07 -8.65 4.66
CA PRO A 306 -2.16 -8.69 6.11
C PRO A 306 -3.62 -8.65 6.56
N PRO A 307 -4.07 -9.64 7.36
CA PRO A 307 -5.46 -9.72 7.76
C PRO A 307 -5.82 -8.55 8.67
N ARG A 308 -7.11 -8.20 8.67
CA ARG A 308 -7.73 -7.35 9.68
C ARG A 308 -8.06 -8.16 10.94
N ALA A 309 -8.10 -7.52 12.10
CA ALA A 309 -8.60 -8.14 13.32
C ALA A 309 -10.04 -8.61 13.14
N GLU A 310 -10.30 -9.87 13.50
CA GLU A 310 -11.65 -10.43 13.43
C GLU A 310 -12.61 -9.66 14.33
N HIS A 311 -13.84 -9.50 13.85
CA HIS A 311 -14.89 -8.90 14.67
C HIS A 311 -15.17 -9.77 15.90
N LYS A 312 -15.26 -9.16 17.10
CA LYS A 312 -15.41 -9.89 18.37
C LYS A 312 -16.64 -10.80 18.42
N LYS A 313 -17.69 -10.44 17.67
CA LYS A 313 -18.96 -11.18 17.61
C LYS A 313 -19.01 -12.24 16.50
N LEU A 314 -17.99 -12.33 15.64
CA LEU A 314 -18.01 -13.22 14.48
C LEU A 314 -18.17 -14.71 14.86
N LYS A 315 -17.59 -15.13 15.99
CA LYS A 315 -17.65 -16.52 16.49
C LYS A 315 -18.87 -16.79 17.38
N GLN A 316 -19.76 -15.82 17.57
CA GLN A 316 -20.98 -16.04 18.32
C GLN A 316 -21.93 -16.93 17.53
N ARG A 317 -22.64 -17.81 18.23
CA ARG A 317 -23.72 -18.63 17.68
C ARG A 317 -24.85 -17.71 17.20
N VAL A 318 -25.43 -18.03 16.06
CA VAL A 318 -26.55 -17.31 15.48
C VAL A 318 -27.64 -18.30 15.10
N LYS A 319 -28.82 -17.78 14.80
CA LYS A 319 -29.95 -18.54 14.28
C LYS A 319 -30.57 -17.77 13.13
N SER A 320 -31.25 -18.46 12.23
CA SER A 320 -32.04 -17.81 11.18
C SER A 320 -32.99 -16.77 11.80
N ALA A 321 -33.03 -15.58 11.20
CA ALA A 321 -33.89 -14.48 11.64
C ALA A 321 -35.38 -14.89 11.64
N ALA A 322 -35.78 -15.79 10.75
CA ALA A 322 -37.14 -16.31 10.66
C ALA A 322 -37.57 -17.12 11.90
N ILE A 323 -36.61 -17.78 12.56
CA ILE A 323 -36.86 -18.61 13.76
C ILE A 323 -36.79 -17.74 15.03
N SER A 324 -35.94 -16.71 15.03
CA SER A 324 -35.53 -15.96 16.21
C SER A 324 -36.50 -14.85 16.63
N VAL A 325 -37.77 -14.87 16.20
CA VAL A 325 -38.71 -13.76 16.47
C VAL A 325 -39.06 -13.70 17.97
N VAL A 326 -38.26 -12.95 18.72
CA VAL A 326 -38.41 -12.69 20.16
C VAL A 326 -39.62 -11.78 20.42
N ARG A 327 -40.30 -12.05 21.54
CA ARG A 327 -41.44 -11.28 22.06
C ARG A 327 -41.03 -9.81 22.30
N PRO A 328 -41.92 -8.82 22.05
CA PRO A 328 -41.60 -7.42 22.30
C PRO A 328 -41.34 -7.19 23.79
N GLY A 329 -40.06 -7.04 24.16
CA GLY A 329 -39.66 -6.47 25.44
C GLY A 329 -39.69 -4.95 25.37
N VAL A 330 -39.83 -4.30 26.53
CA VAL A 330 -39.63 -2.85 26.68
C VAL A 330 -38.14 -2.57 26.47
N GLY A 331 -37.73 -2.43 25.20
CA GLY A 331 -36.35 -2.14 24.80
C GLY A 331 -36.17 -0.66 24.45
N ASP A 332 -34.92 -0.21 24.48
CA ASP A 332 -34.48 1.10 23.98
C ASP A 332 -34.96 1.34 22.52
N GLU A 333 -35.18 2.60 22.11
CA GLU A 333 -35.71 2.97 20.78
C GLU A 333 -34.86 2.40 19.65
N ARG A 334 -33.53 2.34 19.83
CA ARG A 334 -32.62 1.65 18.91
C ARG A 334 -32.99 0.18 18.72
N MET A 335 -33.23 -0.54 19.82
CA MET A 335 -33.59 -1.97 19.75
C MET A 335 -34.98 -2.15 19.14
N LYS A 336 -35.93 -1.25 19.41
CA LYS A 336 -37.25 -1.25 18.75
C LYS A 336 -37.13 -1.08 17.24
N ARG A 337 -36.24 -0.18 16.78
CA ARG A 337 -35.92 0.00 15.37
C ARG A 337 -35.37 -1.29 14.76
N ILE A 338 -34.31 -1.84 15.34
CA ILE A 338 -33.66 -3.08 14.85
C ILE A 338 -34.66 -4.24 14.74
N MET A 339 -35.48 -4.45 15.78
CA MET A 339 -36.51 -5.50 15.76
C MET A 339 -37.55 -5.30 14.66
N ARG A 340 -37.94 -4.04 14.37
CA ARG A 340 -38.86 -3.73 13.27
C ARG A 340 -38.24 -4.08 11.92
N GLU A 341 -36.97 -3.74 11.72
CA GLU A 341 -36.26 -4.03 10.48
C GLU A 341 -36.09 -5.53 10.23
N ILE A 342 -35.68 -6.29 11.26
CA ILE A 342 -35.57 -7.74 11.17
C ILE A 342 -36.94 -8.36 10.81
N LYS A 343 -38.03 -7.88 11.43
CA LYS A 343 -39.38 -8.33 11.06
C LYS A 343 -39.74 -8.01 9.61
N THR A 344 -39.37 -6.84 9.10
CA THR A 344 -39.60 -6.48 7.70
C THR A 344 -38.80 -7.39 6.76
N VAL A 345 -37.54 -7.66 7.07
CA VAL A 345 -36.69 -8.58 6.30
C VAL A 345 -37.22 -10.01 6.32
N VAL A 346 -37.73 -10.49 7.46
CA VAL A 346 -38.33 -11.83 7.57
C VAL A 346 -39.68 -11.93 6.86
N ALA A 347 -40.48 -10.86 6.88
CA ALA A 347 -41.80 -10.84 6.26
C ALA A 347 -41.74 -10.82 4.72
N ASP A 348 -40.71 -10.17 4.16
CA ASP A 348 -40.48 -10.09 2.72
C ASP A 348 -38.97 -10.26 2.42
N PRO A 349 -38.47 -11.51 2.49
CA PRO A 349 -37.05 -11.79 2.35
C PRO A 349 -36.57 -11.65 0.91
N HIS A 350 -35.35 -11.16 0.74
CA HIS A 350 -34.71 -11.14 -0.58
C HIS A 350 -34.34 -12.58 -1.00
N PRO A 351 -34.62 -13.01 -2.24
CA PRO A 351 -34.49 -14.40 -2.67
C PRO A 351 -33.07 -14.98 -2.50
N ASN A 352 -32.07 -14.13 -2.69
CA ASN A 352 -30.65 -14.50 -2.65
C ASN A 352 -29.93 -14.16 -1.33
N VAL A 353 -30.67 -13.74 -0.29
CA VAL A 353 -30.07 -13.30 0.98
C VAL A 353 -30.71 -14.04 2.15
N ASP A 354 -29.88 -14.73 2.93
CA ASP A 354 -30.27 -15.25 4.25
C ASP A 354 -29.70 -14.37 5.36
N VAL A 355 -30.50 -14.14 6.41
CA VAL A 355 -30.11 -13.31 7.54
C VAL A 355 -30.14 -14.10 8.83
N TYR A 356 -29.04 -14.04 9.56
CA TYR A 356 -28.81 -14.75 10.82
C TYR A 356 -28.53 -13.76 11.94
N VAL A 357 -29.15 -13.99 13.09
CA VAL A 357 -29.11 -13.10 14.25
C VAL A 357 -28.75 -13.87 15.51
N ASN A 358 -28.16 -13.20 16.49
CA ASN A 358 -27.99 -13.76 17.82
C ASN A 358 -29.20 -13.43 18.69
N ASP A 359 -29.74 -14.41 19.41
CA ASP A 359 -30.92 -14.26 20.28
C ASP A 359 -30.76 -13.19 21.38
N ARG A 360 -29.51 -12.94 21.83
CA ARG A 360 -29.19 -11.99 22.90
C ARG A 360 -28.74 -10.64 22.37
N ASP A 361 -28.20 -10.61 21.16
CA ASP A 361 -27.68 -9.40 20.53
C ASP A 361 -28.04 -9.35 19.04
N MET A 362 -29.15 -8.70 18.74
CA MET A 362 -29.61 -8.47 17.37
C MET A 362 -28.89 -7.32 16.67
N SER A 363 -27.90 -6.68 17.31
CA SER A 363 -27.13 -5.60 16.68
C SER A 363 -26.02 -6.08 15.76
N PHE A 364 -25.77 -7.39 15.71
CA PHE A 364 -24.79 -7.99 14.80
C PHE A 364 -25.43 -9.13 14.04
N LEU A 365 -25.43 -9.02 12.72
CA LEU A 365 -26.04 -9.98 11.82
C LEU A 365 -24.95 -10.68 11.00
N LYS A 366 -25.17 -11.96 10.71
CA LYS A 366 -24.43 -12.67 9.66
C LYS A 366 -25.36 -12.86 8.47
N ILE A 367 -24.84 -12.73 7.27
CA ILE A 367 -25.62 -12.72 6.05
C ILE A 367 -24.99 -13.68 5.07
N ILE A 368 -25.79 -14.56 4.47
CA ILE A 368 -25.37 -15.38 3.33
C ILE A 368 -25.93 -14.72 2.07
N LEU A 369 -25.06 -14.39 1.12
CA LEU A 369 -25.40 -13.77 -0.15
C LEU A 369 -25.04 -14.72 -1.30
N GLU A 370 -26.04 -15.22 -2.03
CA GLU A 370 -25.82 -15.93 -3.29
C GLU A 370 -25.75 -14.93 -4.46
N ALA A 371 -24.68 -15.00 -5.24
CA ALA A 371 -24.57 -14.21 -6.45
C ALA A 371 -25.68 -14.54 -7.48
N PRO A 372 -26.03 -13.59 -8.37
CA PRO A 372 -26.94 -13.84 -9.49
C PRO A 372 -26.50 -15.06 -10.33
N LYS A 373 -27.39 -16.04 -10.52
CA LYS A 373 -27.10 -17.27 -11.29
C LYS A 373 -27.55 -17.18 -12.75
N ASP A 374 -28.55 -16.34 -12.98
CA ASP A 374 -29.30 -16.15 -14.22
C ASP A 374 -28.68 -15.10 -15.16
N VAL A 375 -27.76 -14.29 -14.67
CA VAL A 375 -27.05 -13.29 -15.48
C VAL A 375 -25.82 -13.92 -16.12
N GLU A 376 -25.85 -14.13 -17.44
CA GLU A 376 -24.78 -14.84 -18.18
C GLU A 376 -23.40 -14.18 -18.04
N ASN A 377 -23.35 -12.84 -18.02
CA ASN A 377 -22.10 -12.08 -17.99
C ASN A 377 -21.70 -11.58 -16.60
N CYS A 378 -22.32 -12.10 -15.52
CA CYS A 378 -21.93 -11.75 -14.17
C CYS A 378 -20.68 -12.55 -13.76
N PRO A 379 -19.52 -11.90 -13.50
CA PRO A 379 -18.29 -12.61 -13.14
C PRO A 379 -18.35 -13.22 -11.73
N TYR A 380 -19.30 -12.77 -10.91
CA TYR A 380 -19.53 -13.31 -9.56
C TYR A 380 -20.41 -14.57 -9.54
N LYS A 381 -20.92 -15.00 -10.71
CA LYS A 381 -21.85 -16.10 -10.85
C LYS A 381 -21.38 -17.36 -10.13
N SER A 382 -22.32 -18.04 -9.47
CA SER A 382 -22.09 -19.24 -8.64
C SER A 382 -21.35 -19.01 -7.31
N GLY A 383 -20.91 -17.78 -7.01
CA GLY A 383 -20.34 -17.46 -5.70
C GLY A 383 -21.39 -17.38 -4.60
N THR A 384 -21.06 -17.90 -3.42
CA THR A 384 -21.82 -17.64 -2.19
C THR A 384 -20.92 -17.01 -1.14
N PHE A 385 -21.30 -15.83 -0.67
CA PHE A 385 -20.49 -14.99 0.20
C PHE A 385 -21.09 -14.91 1.60
N LEU A 386 -20.23 -15.05 2.62
CA LEU A 386 -20.57 -14.71 3.99
C LEU A 386 -20.24 -13.23 4.24
N LEU A 387 -21.22 -12.48 4.75
CA LEU A 387 -21.07 -11.10 5.16
C LEU A 387 -21.46 -10.93 6.64
N THR A 388 -21.03 -9.82 7.20
CA THR A 388 -21.44 -9.33 8.52
C THR A 388 -22.05 -7.95 8.40
N CYS A 389 -23.03 -7.66 9.24
CA CYS A 389 -23.64 -6.34 9.40
C CYS A 389 -23.59 -5.97 10.89
N ASP A 390 -22.81 -4.95 11.22
CA ASP A 390 -22.74 -4.40 12.58
C ASP A 390 -23.54 -3.10 12.65
N LEU A 391 -24.54 -3.08 13.54
CA LEU A 391 -25.41 -1.94 13.78
C LEU A 391 -24.81 -1.14 14.94
N PRO A 392 -24.22 0.04 14.72
CA PRO A 392 -23.50 0.76 15.77
C PRO A 392 -24.45 1.23 16.89
N ALA A 393 -23.87 1.69 18.01
CA ALA A 393 -24.64 2.20 19.14
C ALA A 393 -25.54 3.40 18.77
N GLY A 394 -25.15 4.18 17.77
CA GLY A 394 -25.95 5.31 17.25
C GLY A 394 -26.95 4.94 16.16
N TYR A 395 -27.07 3.68 15.76
CA TYR A 395 -28.05 3.27 14.76
C TYR A 395 -29.50 3.59 15.20
N PRO A 396 -30.37 4.15 14.34
CA PRO A 396 -30.20 4.37 12.89
C PRO A 396 -29.65 5.75 12.48
N ARG A 397 -29.24 6.59 13.43
CA ARG A 397 -28.61 7.88 13.09
C ARG A 397 -27.31 7.63 12.34
N ASP A 398 -26.50 6.68 12.82
CA ASP A 398 -25.26 6.28 12.17
C ASP A 398 -25.50 5.03 11.29
N PRO A 399 -24.86 4.90 10.12
CA PRO A 399 -25.06 3.77 9.20
C PRO A 399 -24.57 2.44 9.77
N PRO A 400 -25.12 1.30 9.32
CA PRO A 400 -24.53 0.00 9.61
C PRO A 400 -23.19 -0.19 8.89
N GLU A 401 -22.28 -0.93 9.50
CA GLU A 401 -21.05 -1.38 8.84
C GLU A 401 -21.26 -2.76 8.23
N ILE A 402 -21.14 -2.85 6.90
CA ILE A 402 -21.23 -4.12 6.16
C ILE A 402 -19.84 -4.56 5.74
N ARG A 403 -19.52 -5.84 6.02
CA ARG A 403 -18.26 -6.45 5.60
C ARG A 403 -18.43 -7.84 5.01
N PHE A 404 -17.77 -8.08 3.88
CA PHE A 404 -17.50 -9.42 3.36
C PHE A 404 -16.49 -10.14 4.26
N VAL A 405 -16.88 -11.30 4.77
CA VAL A 405 -16.00 -12.26 5.45
C VAL A 405 -15.32 -13.16 4.42
N THR A 406 -16.09 -13.61 3.43
CA THR A 406 -15.55 -14.27 2.24
C THR A 406 -14.84 -13.25 1.36
N PHE A 407 -13.60 -13.52 0.96
CA PHE A 407 -12.87 -12.62 0.05
C PHE A 407 -13.64 -12.41 -1.26
N ILE A 408 -13.70 -11.15 -1.71
CA ILE A 408 -14.29 -10.75 -2.98
C ILE A 408 -13.41 -9.67 -3.63
N LEU A 409 -13.17 -9.80 -4.93
CA LEU A 409 -12.52 -8.78 -5.74
C LEU A 409 -13.63 -7.91 -6.35
N HIS A 410 -13.84 -6.68 -5.83
CA HIS A 410 -14.96 -5.83 -6.25
C HIS A 410 -14.62 -4.32 -6.14
N PRO A 411 -15.04 -3.46 -7.09
CA PRO A 411 -14.74 -2.01 -7.06
C PRO A 411 -15.16 -1.27 -5.77
N ASN A 412 -16.35 -1.62 -5.26
CA ASN A 412 -16.93 -1.02 -4.04
C ASN A 412 -16.64 -1.79 -2.75
N VAL A 413 -15.73 -2.78 -2.76
CA VAL A 413 -15.36 -3.55 -1.56
C VAL A 413 -13.85 -3.49 -1.36
N SER A 414 -13.41 -3.11 -0.17
CA SER A 414 -11.98 -3.10 0.16
C SER A 414 -11.41 -4.51 0.17
N LYS A 415 -10.08 -4.63 0.06
CA LYS A 415 -9.39 -5.93 0.23
C LYS A 415 -9.76 -6.62 1.55
N GLN A 416 -10.03 -5.87 2.61
CA GLN A 416 -10.43 -6.40 3.93
C GLN A 416 -11.95 -6.43 4.15
N GLY A 417 -12.72 -6.37 3.05
CA GLY A 417 -14.12 -6.73 3.00
C GLY A 417 -15.10 -5.61 3.31
N LYS A 418 -14.66 -4.42 3.74
CA LYS A 418 -15.57 -3.28 3.96
C LYS A 418 -16.26 -2.88 2.66
N VAL A 419 -17.60 -2.81 2.71
CA VAL A 419 -18.43 -2.28 1.62
C VAL A 419 -18.47 -0.76 1.71
N CYS A 420 -18.18 -0.09 0.60
CA CYS A 420 -18.22 1.37 0.50
C CYS A 420 -19.10 1.76 -0.69
N ILE A 421 -20.37 2.03 -0.38
CA ILE A 421 -21.36 2.64 -1.27
C ILE A 421 -21.83 3.96 -0.65
N ALA A 422 -22.31 4.88 -1.47
CA ALA A 422 -22.67 6.23 -1.02
C ALA A 422 -23.73 6.22 0.10
N GLU A 423 -24.68 5.29 0.03
CA GLU A 423 -25.76 5.09 0.99
C GLU A 423 -25.28 4.63 2.35
N LEU A 424 -24.13 3.94 2.44
CA LEU A 424 -23.50 3.57 3.72
C LEU A 424 -22.51 4.64 4.22
N GLY A 425 -22.49 5.82 3.59
CA GLY A 425 -21.60 6.92 3.92
C GLY A 425 -22.30 8.27 3.78
N ARG A 426 -21.86 9.08 2.81
CA ARG A 426 -22.30 10.48 2.64
C ARG A 426 -23.80 10.66 2.34
N LEU A 427 -24.46 9.65 1.77
CA LEU A 427 -25.89 9.66 1.46
C LEU A 427 -26.71 8.86 2.48
N TRP A 428 -26.12 8.47 3.61
CA TRP A 428 -26.84 7.77 4.66
C TRP A 428 -27.99 8.63 5.19
N SER A 429 -29.16 8.01 5.28
CA SER A 429 -30.32 8.54 5.98
C SER A 429 -30.86 7.47 6.91
N SER A 430 -31.34 7.86 8.09
CA SER A 430 -31.99 6.94 9.04
C SER A 430 -33.25 6.28 8.48
N ASP A 431 -33.77 6.74 7.34
CA ASP A 431 -34.92 6.14 6.66
C ASP A 431 -34.53 4.92 5.83
N ILE A 432 -33.25 4.78 5.45
CA ILE A 432 -32.74 3.63 4.71
C ILE A 432 -32.84 2.38 5.60
N THR A 433 -33.48 1.35 5.07
CA THR A 433 -33.74 0.08 5.76
C THR A 433 -32.70 -0.99 5.42
N LEU A 434 -32.55 -1.97 6.31
CA LEU A 434 -31.74 -3.17 6.11
C LEU A 434 -32.16 -3.93 4.84
N LYS A 435 -33.46 -3.93 4.52
CA LYS A 435 -33.97 -4.54 3.30
C LYS A 435 -33.40 -3.83 2.06
N GLU A 436 -33.45 -2.51 2.03
CA GLU A 436 -32.87 -1.71 0.95
C GLU A 436 -31.35 -1.92 0.89
N ILE A 437 -30.65 -1.94 2.03
CA ILE A 437 -29.22 -2.21 2.10
C ILE A 437 -28.87 -3.57 1.49
N PHE A 438 -29.59 -4.64 1.85
CA PHE A 438 -29.31 -5.98 1.31
C PHE A 438 -29.58 -6.05 -0.20
N SER A 439 -30.63 -5.37 -0.68
CA SER A 439 -30.88 -5.22 -2.11
C SER A 439 -29.76 -4.44 -2.82
N MET A 440 -29.22 -3.38 -2.20
CA MET A 440 -28.10 -2.61 -2.76
C MET A 440 -26.81 -3.44 -2.82
N ILE A 441 -26.51 -4.23 -1.79
CA ILE A 441 -25.34 -5.12 -1.77
C ILE A 441 -25.46 -6.21 -2.87
N TYR A 442 -26.65 -6.75 -3.10
CA TYR A 442 -26.87 -7.62 -4.24
C TYR A 442 -26.72 -6.86 -5.58
N GLY A 443 -27.25 -5.63 -5.64
CA GLY A 443 -27.18 -4.75 -6.79
C GLY A 443 -25.76 -4.41 -7.25
N ILE A 444 -24.83 -4.15 -6.33
CA ILE A 444 -23.44 -3.84 -6.71
C ILE A 444 -22.74 -5.01 -7.43
N LEU A 445 -23.13 -6.26 -7.14
CA LEU A 445 -22.61 -7.43 -7.88
C LEU A 445 -23.08 -7.46 -9.34
N LEU A 446 -24.24 -6.84 -9.62
CA LEU A 446 -24.79 -6.72 -10.98
C LEU A 446 -24.23 -5.49 -11.70
N THR A 447 -24.15 -4.38 -11.00
CA THR A 447 -23.75 -3.08 -11.55
C THR A 447 -22.93 -2.34 -10.49
N PRO A 448 -21.60 -2.45 -10.53
CA PRO A 448 -20.74 -1.74 -9.60
C PRO A 448 -20.92 -0.22 -9.70
N ASP A 449 -20.80 0.50 -8.58
CA ASP A 449 -20.71 1.96 -8.58
C ASP A 449 -19.27 2.37 -8.94
N LEU A 450 -19.08 2.78 -10.19
CA LEU A 450 -17.78 3.20 -10.71
C LEU A 450 -17.53 4.70 -10.56
N GLU A 451 -18.54 5.48 -10.16
CA GLU A 451 -18.37 6.92 -9.91
C GLU A 451 -17.66 7.16 -8.57
N ASN A 452 -17.82 6.24 -7.62
CA ASN A 452 -17.21 6.32 -6.29
C ASN A 452 -16.45 5.03 -5.93
N PRO A 453 -15.42 4.66 -6.71
CA PRO A 453 -14.73 3.40 -6.48
C PRO A 453 -13.88 3.47 -5.21
N LEU A 454 -13.98 2.45 -4.38
CA LEU A 454 -13.09 2.32 -3.24
C LEU A 454 -11.73 1.77 -3.69
N GLU A 455 -11.76 0.73 -4.52
CA GLU A 455 -10.55 0.10 -5.06
C GLU A 455 -10.29 0.59 -6.49
N ILE A 456 -9.46 1.63 -6.63
CA ILE A 456 -9.15 2.28 -7.91
C ILE A 456 -8.63 1.26 -8.94
N GLN A 457 -7.79 0.32 -8.51
CA GLN A 457 -7.24 -0.73 -9.39
C GLN A 457 -8.31 -1.68 -9.93
N ALA A 458 -9.32 -2.02 -9.13
CA ALA A 458 -10.42 -2.87 -9.58
C ALA A 458 -11.31 -2.12 -10.58
N SER A 459 -11.55 -0.82 -10.37
CA SER A 459 -12.33 0.00 -11.28
C SER A 459 -11.65 0.26 -12.60
N LEU A 460 -10.34 0.56 -12.60
CA LEU A 460 -9.56 0.72 -13.83
C LEU A 460 -9.63 -0.55 -14.68
N LYS A 461 -9.43 -1.71 -14.05
CA LYS A 461 -9.52 -3.01 -14.73
C LYS A 461 -10.94 -3.40 -15.15
N TYR A 462 -11.97 -2.92 -14.45
CA TYR A 462 -13.36 -3.15 -14.86
C TYR A 462 -13.66 -2.52 -16.23
N TYR A 463 -13.00 -1.41 -16.56
CA TYR A 463 -13.11 -0.77 -17.88
C TYR A 463 -12.21 -1.40 -18.96
N ASP A 464 -11.35 -2.37 -18.61
CA ASP A 464 -10.53 -3.04 -19.61
C ASP A 464 -11.40 -4.03 -20.41
N ASP A 465 -11.60 -3.75 -21.69
CA ASP A 465 -12.38 -4.58 -22.62
C ASP A 465 -11.77 -5.97 -22.91
N ASP A 466 -10.60 -6.28 -22.34
CA ASP A 466 -9.88 -7.53 -22.55
C ASP A 466 -10.41 -8.72 -21.73
N GLY A 467 -11.35 -8.46 -20.82
CA GLY A 467 -11.98 -9.48 -19.97
C GLY A 467 -11.10 -10.05 -18.86
N THR A 468 -9.88 -9.53 -18.68
CA THR A 468 -8.93 -10.02 -17.67
C THR A 468 -9.46 -9.83 -16.25
N TYR A 469 -10.16 -8.73 -15.99
CA TYR A 469 -10.79 -8.47 -14.70
C TYR A 469 -11.87 -9.51 -14.38
N ALA A 470 -12.76 -9.78 -15.34
CA ALA A 470 -13.84 -10.75 -15.17
C ALA A 470 -13.29 -12.17 -14.88
N LEU A 471 -12.20 -12.56 -15.54
CA LEU A 471 -11.49 -13.81 -15.26
C LEU A 471 -10.89 -13.83 -13.85
N ALA A 472 -10.21 -12.76 -13.44
CA ALA A 472 -9.63 -12.66 -12.10
C ALA A 472 -10.70 -12.73 -10.99
N VAL A 473 -11.87 -12.14 -11.23
CA VAL A 473 -13.04 -12.24 -10.33
C VAL A 473 -13.55 -13.68 -10.29
N ALA A 474 -13.74 -14.33 -11.44
CA ALA A 474 -14.21 -15.72 -11.50
C ALA A 474 -13.24 -16.68 -10.78
N ASP A 475 -11.94 -16.50 -10.94
CA ASP A 475 -10.91 -17.26 -10.24
C ASP A 475 -10.98 -17.04 -8.71
N ALA A 476 -11.14 -15.78 -8.29
CA ALA A 476 -11.31 -15.45 -6.87
C ALA A 476 -12.59 -16.09 -6.29
N VAL A 477 -13.69 -16.09 -7.03
CA VAL A 477 -14.96 -16.74 -6.65
C VAL A 477 -14.79 -18.25 -6.50
N ALA A 478 -14.16 -18.90 -7.48
CA ALA A 478 -13.92 -20.34 -7.42
C ALA A 478 -13.03 -20.73 -6.23
N LYS A 479 -12.03 -19.88 -5.90
CA LYS A 479 -11.11 -20.11 -4.79
C LYS A 479 -11.74 -19.86 -3.42
N HIS A 480 -12.49 -18.78 -3.26
CA HIS A 480 -12.88 -18.27 -1.93
C HIS A 480 -14.38 -18.40 -1.63
N ALA A 481 -15.25 -18.41 -2.65
CA ALA A 481 -16.70 -18.37 -2.51
C ALA A 481 -17.40 -19.64 -3.03
N SER A 482 -16.69 -20.77 -3.04
CA SER A 482 -17.16 -22.07 -3.55
C SER A 482 -18.08 -22.85 -2.60
N LYS A 483 -18.13 -22.47 -1.31
CA LYS A 483 -19.11 -23.05 -0.37
C LYS A 483 -20.52 -22.73 -0.86
N THR A 484 -21.40 -23.72 -0.84
CA THR A 484 -22.80 -23.55 -1.22
C THR A 484 -23.58 -22.83 -0.11
N ARG A 485 -24.75 -22.26 -0.46
CA ARG A 485 -25.69 -21.71 0.53
C ARG A 485 -25.98 -22.70 1.64
N ALA A 486 -26.35 -23.94 1.33
CA ALA A 486 -26.64 -24.97 2.33
C ALA A 486 -25.46 -25.26 3.28
N GLN A 487 -24.23 -25.31 2.77
CA GLN A 487 -23.02 -25.51 3.61
C GLN A 487 -22.80 -24.34 4.57
N TRP A 488 -23.03 -23.10 4.14
CA TRP A 488 -22.98 -21.95 5.03
C TRP A 488 -24.09 -21.96 6.08
N GLN A 489 -25.30 -22.39 5.71
CA GLN A 489 -26.43 -22.49 6.63
C GLN A 489 -26.11 -23.49 7.77
N GLU A 490 -25.55 -24.66 7.43
CA GLU A 490 -25.09 -25.66 8.41
C GLU A 490 -24.02 -25.09 9.36
N GLU A 491 -22.97 -24.47 8.81
CA GLU A 491 -21.86 -23.91 9.61
C GLU A 491 -22.31 -22.76 10.55
N LEU A 492 -23.33 -21.99 10.17
CA LEU A 492 -23.83 -20.89 11.00
C LEU A 492 -24.78 -21.35 12.11
N GLU A 493 -25.42 -22.51 11.94
CA GLU A 493 -26.39 -23.08 12.89
C GLU A 493 -25.76 -24.05 13.91
N ASP A 494 -24.58 -24.60 13.61
CA ASP A 494 -23.75 -25.44 14.50
C ASP A 494 -23.16 -24.69 15.73
#